data_AF-A0A438MZN9-F1
#
_entry.id   AF-A0A438MZN9-F1
#
_cell.length_a   1.000
_cell.length_b   1.000
_cell.length_c   1.000
_cell.angle_alpha   90.00
_cell.angle_beta   90.00
_cell.angle_gamma   90.00
#
_symmetry.space_group_name_H-M   'P 1'
#
loop_
_entity.id
_entity.type
_entity.pdbx_description
1 polymer ?
#
loop_
_entity_poly.entity_id
_entity_poly.type
_entity_poly.pdbx_seq_one_letter_code
_entity_poly.pdbx_strand_id
1 'polypeptide(L)'
;MHLKPISTLLDVPRSGFDPNHTFTTSWILTPLLLSLIRLLIFLYCLTTQLTHWIYYGVHDANTLSGREFSFFTVLTFWGILFYNLFAGMHTLVYALKGRSWLDGWPRFLQALHSFLYTTVVTFPFLVTIVYWAILYSGPWFPVEFNAWSNVSRHALNALFALIEIVLPATNTPPFLHLVGLVIILLLYLALAYLTYATQGFYVYSFLNPDTGTGRVTGYCFGIFAAILVIFLV
;
A
#
# COMPACT_ATOMS: atom_id res chain seq x y z
N MET A 1 14.60 0.61 -36.03
CA MET A 1 14.68 0.97 -34.60
C MET A 1 13.71 0.08 -33.83
N HIS A 2 14.16 -1.03 -33.23
CA HIS A 2 13.26 -1.92 -32.50
C HIS A 2 12.85 -1.25 -31.18
N LEU A 3 11.59 -0.82 -31.08
CA LEU A 3 11.02 -0.28 -29.86
C LEU A 3 11.21 -1.29 -28.72
N LYS A 4 11.75 -0.83 -27.58
CA LYS A 4 11.81 -1.66 -26.38
C LYS A 4 10.36 -1.92 -25.91
N PRO A 5 9.98 -3.16 -25.60
CA PRO A 5 8.63 -3.43 -25.11
C PRO A 5 8.40 -2.71 -23.77
N ILE A 6 7.19 -2.18 -23.56
CA ILE A 6 6.81 -1.40 -22.37
C ILE A 6 7.17 -2.12 -21.06
N SER A 7 7.09 -3.46 -21.04
CA SER A 7 7.47 -4.28 -19.90
C SER A 7 8.90 -4.06 -19.41
N THR A 8 9.83 -3.69 -20.30
CA THR A 8 11.22 -3.36 -19.90
C THR A 8 11.35 -2.03 -19.17
N LEU A 9 10.37 -1.13 -19.29
CA LEU A 9 10.32 0.11 -18.51
C LEU A 9 9.71 -0.12 -17.11
N LEU A 10 9.06 -1.27 -16.90
CA LEU A 10 8.48 -1.74 -15.63
C LEU A 10 9.36 -2.80 -14.97
N ASP A 11 10.67 -2.75 -15.26
CA ASP A 11 11.69 -3.67 -14.73
C ASP A 11 11.41 -5.16 -14.98
N VAL A 12 10.77 -5.49 -16.11
CA VAL A 12 10.63 -6.88 -16.59
C VAL A 12 11.58 -7.10 -17.78
N PRO A 13 12.76 -7.73 -17.57
CA PRO A 13 13.77 -7.95 -18.61
C PRO A 13 13.24 -8.73 -19.81
N ARG A 14 13.90 -8.63 -20.97
CA ARG A 14 13.46 -9.32 -22.20
C ARG A 14 13.42 -10.84 -22.03
N SER A 15 14.33 -11.41 -21.25
CA SER A 15 14.40 -12.84 -20.91
C SER A 15 14.45 -13.00 -19.39
N GLY A 16 13.53 -13.80 -18.84
CA GLY A 16 13.40 -14.00 -17.39
C GLY A 16 12.76 -12.81 -16.67
N PHE A 17 12.32 -13.06 -15.44
CA PHE A 17 11.88 -12.07 -14.46
C PHE A 17 12.74 -12.24 -13.22
N ASP A 18 13.23 -11.13 -12.66
CA ASP A 18 14.02 -11.11 -11.42
C ASP A 18 15.10 -12.22 -11.37
N PRO A 19 16.13 -12.17 -12.23
CA PRO A 19 17.11 -13.26 -12.38
C PRO A 19 17.93 -13.54 -11.10
N ASN A 20 17.94 -12.59 -10.16
CA ASN A 20 18.62 -12.72 -8.88
C ASN A 20 17.67 -13.11 -7.74
N HIS A 21 16.40 -13.40 -8.04
CA HIS A 21 15.35 -13.78 -7.08
C HIS A 21 15.21 -12.79 -5.91
N THR A 22 15.43 -11.50 -6.18
CA THR A 22 15.43 -10.41 -5.19
C THR A 22 14.10 -10.29 -4.45
N PHE A 23 12.96 -10.56 -5.11
CA PHE A 23 11.65 -10.54 -4.46
C PHE A 23 11.47 -11.66 -3.42
N THR A 24 12.18 -12.78 -3.55
CA THR A 24 11.99 -13.99 -2.72
C THR A 24 13.19 -14.32 -1.83
N THR A 25 14.23 -13.49 -1.84
CA THR A 25 15.45 -13.70 -1.06
C THR A 25 15.73 -12.51 -0.15
N SER A 26 16.65 -12.69 0.79
CA SER A 26 17.07 -11.70 1.78
C SER A 26 18.57 -11.85 2.04
N TRP A 27 19.23 -10.75 2.38
CA TRP A 27 20.64 -10.77 2.81
C TRP A 27 20.82 -11.29 4.24
N ILE A 28 19.76 -11.25 5.05
CA ILE A 28 19.79 -11.54 6.50
C ILE A 28 19.01 -12.82 6.83
N LEU A 29 17.90 -13.08 6.12
CA LEU A 29 16.98 -14.16 6.43
C LEU A 29 17.03 -15.27 5.39
N THR A 30 16.74 -16.50 5.82
CA THR A 30 16.44 -17.58 4.87
C THR A 30 15.11 -17.27 4.15
N PRO A 31 14.91 -17.75 2.91
CA PRO A 31 13.66 -17.57 2.19
C PRO A 31 12.43 -18.08 2.97
N LEU A 32 12.56 -19.18 3.71
CA LEU A 32 11.47 -19.69 4.54
C LEU A 32 11.08 -18.69 5.63
N LEU A 33 12.06 -18.12 6.36
CA LEU A 33 11.77 -17.15 7.42
C LEU A 33 11.18 -15.86 6.85
N LEU A 34 11.69 -15.38 5.71
CA LEU A 34 11.12 -14.23 5.00
C LEU A 34 9.66 -14.47 4.61
N SER A 35 9.35 -15.67 4.10
CA SER A 35 7.98 -16.06 3.77
C SER A 35 7.07 -16.06 5.00
N LEU A 36 7.52 -16.65 6.12
CA LEU A 36 6.74 -16.69 7.36
C LEU A 36 6.43 -15.29 7.90
N ILE A 37 7.38 -14.35 7.83
CA ILE A 37 7.16 -12.95 8.23
C ILE A 37 6.09 -12.30 7.36
N ARG A 38 6.19 -12.41 6.03
CA ARG A 38 5.19 -11.86 5.11
C ARG A 38 3.81 -12.46 5.34
N LEU A 39 3.71 -13.78 5.52
CA LEU A 39 2.44 -14.45 5.82
C LEU A 39 1.87 -14.07 7.19
N LEU A 40 2.73 -13.79 8.18
CA LEU A 40 2.31 -13.27 9.48
C LEU A 40 1.74 -11.85 9.36
N ILE A 41 2.38 -10.97 8.59
CA ILE A 41 1.87 -9.62 8.28
C ILE A 41 0.52 -9.72 7.57
N PHE A 42 0.42 -10.60 6.56
CA PHE A 42 -0.85 -10.88 5.88
C PHE A 42 -1.94 -11.29 6.88
N LEU A 43 -1.65 -12.25 7.76
CA LEU A 43 -2.63 -12.74 8.75
C LEU A 43 -3.06 -11.63 9.71
N TYR A 44 -2.12 -10.79 10.15
CA TYR A 44 -2.41 -9.63 11.00
C TYR A 44 -3.30 -8.62 10.29
N CYS A 45 -2.97 -8.24 9.04
CA CYS A 45 -3.79 -7.32 8.26
C CYS A 45 -5.19 -7.89 8.01
N LEU A 46 -5.28 -9.17 7.65
CA LEU A 46 -6.57 -9.84 7.45
C LEU A 46 -7.41 -9.84 8.72
N THR A 47 -6.81 -10.21 9.85
CA THR A 47 -7.48 -10.18 11.15
C THR A 47 -7.96 -8.78 11.47
N THR A 48 -7.12 -7.77 11.25
CA THR A 48 -7.47 -6.36 11.47
C THR A 48 -8.68 -5.95 10.63
N GLN A 49 -8.73 -6.30 9.34
CA GLN A 49 -9.87 -5.97 8.47
C GLN A 49 -11.16 -6.67 8.93
N LEU A 50 -11.07 -7.96 9.24
CA LEU A 50 -12.22 -8.72 9.74
C LEU A 50 -12.71 -8.17 11.09
N THR A 51 -11.80 -7.81 12.00
CA THR A 51 -12.16 -7.20 13.28
C THR A 51 -12.90 -5.89 13.10
N HIS A 52 -12.54 -5.04 12.12
CA HIS A 52 -13.31 -3.83 11.84
C HIS A 52 -14.72 -4.13 11.35
N TRP A 53 -14.86 -5.05 10.38
CA TRP A 53 -16.19 -5.45 9.87
C TRP A 53 -17.06 -6.06 10.96
N ILE A 54 -16.51 -6.96 11.78
CA ILE A 54 -17.22 -7.59 12.90
C ILE A 54 -17.58 -6.53 13.94
N TYR A 55 -16.63 -5.67 14.34
CA TYR A 55 -16.86 -4.63 15.34
C TYR A 55 -17.96 -3.67 14.90
N TYR A 56 -17.92 -3.18 13.66
CA TYR A 56 -18.99 -2.32 13.14
C TYR A 56 -20.33 -3.05 13.01
N GLY A 57 -20.32 -4.33 12.66
CA GLY A 57 -21.52 -5.16 12.58
C GLY A 57 -22.23 -5.35 13.92
N VAL A 58 -21.48 -5.61 14.99
CA VAL A 58 -22.05 -5.84 16.33
C VAL A 58 -22.37 -4.55 17.12
N HIS A 59 -21.96 -3.38 16.61
CA HIS A 59 -22.25 -2.06 17.19
C HIS A 59 -23.21 -1.23 16.32
N ASP A 60 -23.98 -1.87 15.43
CA ASP A 60 -24.95 -1.22 14.53
C ASP A 60 -24.36 -0.09 13.65
N ALA A 61 -23.05 -0.15 13.39
CA ALA A 61 -22.30 0.83 12.63
C ALA A 61 -21.97 0.35 11.20
N ASN A 62 -22.84 -0.50 10.63
CA ASN A 62 -22.65 -1.13 9.30
C ASN A 62 -22.39 -0.13 8.15
N THR A 63 -22.88 1.11 8.28
CA THR A 63 -22.60 2.18 7.32
C THR A 63 -21.12 2.51 7.24
N LEU A 64 -20.35 2.36 8.33
CA LEU A 64 -18.91 2.59 8.34
C LEU A 64 -18.17 1.52 7.51
N SER A 65 -18.60 0.26 7.57
CA SER A 65 -18.05 -0.81 6.73
C SER A 65 -18.26 -0.51 5.24
N GLY A 66 -19.47 -0.07 4.84
CA GLY A 66 -19.75 0.29 3.45
C GLY A 66 -18.96 1.50 2.94
N ARG A 67 -18.53 2.38 3.86
CA ARG A 67 -17.77 3.60 3.54
C ARG A 67 -16.27 3.39 3.47
N GLU A 68 -15.75 2.28 3.99
CA GLU A 68 -14.32 2.11 4.23
C GLU A 68 -13.47 2.27 2.96
N PHE A 69 -13.97 1.83 1.81
CA PHE A 69 -13.26 1.92 0.52
C PHE A 69 -13.14 3.35 -0.01
N SER A 70 -13.79 4.32 0.64
CA SER A 70 -13.59 5.75 0.36
C SER A 70 -12.29 6.30 0.96
N PHE A 71 -11.70 5.60 1.95
CA PHE A 71 -10.51 6.06 2.67
C PHE A 71 -9.24 5.48 2.04
N PHE A 72 -8.31 6.36 1.63
CA PHE A 72 -7.03 5.93 1.04
C PHE A 72 -6.22 5.04 1.97
N THR A 73 -6.28 5.31 3.28
CA THR A 73 -5.68 4.46 4.31
C THR A 73 -6.16 3.02 4.22
N VAL A 74 -7.47 2.80 4.06
CA VAL A 74 -8.04 1.46 4.01
C VAL A 74 -7.64 0.77 2.69
N LEU A 75 -7.64 1.48 1.57
CA LEU A 75 -7.15 0.97 0.29
C LEU A 75 -5.67 0.57 0.37
N THR A 76 -4.84 1.41 1.00
CA THR A 76 -3.41 1.15 1.21
C THR A 76 -3.22 -0.10 2.08
N PHE A 77 -4.01 -0.24 3.15
CA PHE A 77 -3.92 -1.40 4.04
C PHE A 77 -4.35 -2.71 3.37
N TRP A 78 -5.37 -2.67 2.50
CA TRP A 78 -5.71 -3.78 1.61
C TRP A 78 -4.58 -4.11 0.63
N GLY A 79 -3.88 -3.09 0.11
CA GLY A 79 -2.68 -3.25 -0.71
C GLY A 79 -1.57 -4.03 0.03
N ILE A 80 -1.27 -3.63 1.28
CA ILE A 80 -0.32 -4.33 2.15
C ILE A 80 -0.74 -5.79 2.37
N LEU A 81 -2.03 -6.02 2.68
CA LEU A 81 -2.59 -7.36 2.90
C LEU A 81 -2.36 -8.27 1.70
N PHE A 82 -2.83 -7.87 0.51
CA PHE A 82 -2.72 -8.72 -0.67
C PHE A 82 -1.28 -8.87 -1.15
N TYR A 83 -0.47 -7.80 -1.07
CA TYR A 83 0.95 -7.89 -1.41
C TYR A 83 1.66 -8.94 -0.55
N ASN A 84 1.49 -8.88 0.78
CA ASN A 84 2.15 -9.80 1.70
C ASN A 84 1.67 -11.26 1.51
N LEU A 85 0.40 -11.46 1.13
CA LEU A 85 -0.08 -12.78 0.72
C LEU A 85 0.70 -13.30 -0.50
N PHE A 86 0.70 -12.56 -1.60
CA PHE A 86 1.33 -13.02 -2.84
C PHE A 86 2.85 -13.14 -2.68
N ALA A 87 3.52 -12.11 -2.14
CA ALA A 87 4.95 -12.13 -1.89
C ALA A 87 5.33 -13.26 -0.92
N GLY A 88 4.56 -13.47 0.16
CA GLY A 88 4.75 -14.58 1.09
C GLY A 88 4.64 -15.95 0.42
N MET A 89 3.65 -16.15 -0.46
CA MET A 89 3.45 -17.38 -1.21
C MET A 89 4.52 -17.61 -2.27
N HIS A 90 4.92 -16.59 -3.03
CA HIS A 90 6.03 -16.65 -3.98
C HIS A 90 7.33 -17.07 -3.28
N THR A 91 7.58 -16.48 -2.12
CA THR A 91 8.75 -16.79 -1.28
C THR A 91 8.70 -18.19 -0.71
N LEU A 92 7.53 -18.65 -0.25
CA LEU A 92 7.35 -20.00 0.28
C LEU A 92 7.66 -21.05 -0.79
N VAL A 93 7.13 -20.85 -1.99
CA VAL A 93 7.34 -21.76 -3.12
C VAL A 93 8.82 -21.76 -3.50
N TYR A 94 9.47 -20.59 -3.54
CA TYR A 94 10.90 -20.50 -3.77
C TYR A 94 11.70 -21.25 -2.69
N ALA A 95 11.36 -21.08 -1.41
CA ALA A 95 12.01 -21.79 -0.31
C ALA A 95 11.90 -23.32 -0.42
N LEU A 96 10.78 -23.82 -0.95
CA LEU A 96 10.52 -25.27 -1.08
C LEU A 96 11.06 -25.86 -2.39
N LYS A 97 11.12 -25.08 -3.48
CA LYS A 97 11.37 -25.60 -4.84
C LYS A 97 12.59 -24.98 -5.53
N GLY A 98 13.22 -23.97 -4.94
CA GLY A 98 14.31 -23.19 -5.55
C GLY A 98 13.87 -22.30 -6.72
N ARG A 99 12.57 -22.14 -6.96
CA ARG A 99 12.00 -21.27 -8.01
C ARG A 99 10.67 -20.68 -7.57
N SER A 100 10.42 -19.42 -7.90
CA SER A 100 9.17 -18.74 -7.56
C SER A 100 8.08 -19.06 -8.58
N TRP A 101 6.81 -19.03 -8.18
CA TRP A 101 5.70 -19.04 -9.15
C TRP A 101 5.65 -17.77 -9.99
N LEU A 102 6.12 -16.65 -9.43
CA LEU A 102 6.14 -15.36 -10.11
C LEU A 102 6.97 -15.43 -11.41
N ASP A 103 8.05 -16.21 -11.42
CA ASP A 103 8.93 -16.42 -12.58
C ASP A 103 8.18 -17.02 -13.79
N GLY A 104 7.13 -17.80 -13.52
CA GLY A 104 6.30 -18.45 -14.55
C GLY A 104 5.01 -17.69 -14.89
N TRP A 105 4.71 -16.58 -14.21
CA TRP A 105 3.51 -15.80 -14.49
C TRP A 105 3.60 -15.05 -15.82
N PRO A 106 2.45 -14.70 -16.45
CA PRO A 106 2.43 -13.76 -17.56
C PRO A 106 3.17 -12.46 -17.21
N ARG A 107 3.95 -11.93 -18.15
CA ARG A 107 4.81 -10.74 -17.95
C ARG A 107 4.08 -9.53 -17.39
N PHE A 108 2.82 -9.36 -17.73
CA PHE A 108 2.00 -8.26 -17.19
C PHE A 108 1.73 -8.43 -15.69
N LEU A 109 1.48 -9.66 -15.21
CA LEU A 109 1.28 -9.93 -13.79
C LEU A 109 2.58 -9.80 -13.00
N GLN A 110 3.72 -10.14 -13.61
CA GLN A 110 5.05 -9.86 -13.06
C GLN A 110 5.28 -8.36 -12.86
N ALA A 111 4.99 -7.55 -13.89
CA ALA A 111 5.07 -6.10 -13.80
C ALA A 111 4.10 -5.54 -12.75
N LEU A 112 2.87 -6.07 -12.68
CA LEU A 112 1.91 -5.67 -11.65
C LEU A 112 2.37 -6.04 -10.23
N HIS A 113 3.02 -7.19 -10.03
CA HIS A 113 3.56 -7.54 -8.71
C HIS A 113 4.69 -6.60 -8.30
N SER A 114 5.59 -6.27 -9.23
CA SER A 114 6.66 -5.28 -9.00
C SER A 114 6.09 -3.88 -8.71
N PHE A 115 5.04 -3.47 -9.43
CA PHE A 115 4.36 -2.22 -9.15
C PHE A 115 3.59 -2.25 -7.81
N LEU A 116 2.95 -3.37 -7.46
CA LEU A 116 2.29 -3.55 -6.16
C LEU A 116 3.29 -3.43 -5.02
N TYR A 117 4.48 -4.03 -5.12
CA TYR A 117 5.59 -3.79 -4.19
C TYR A 117 5.85 -2.30 -4.03
N THR A 118 5.95 -1.56 -5.14
CA THR A 118 6.20 -0.11 -5.11
C THR A 118 5.11 0.65 -4.36
N THR A 119 3.84 0.30 -4.54
CA THR A 119 2.75 0.91 -3.77
C THR A 119 2.89 0.67 -2.27
N VAL A 120 3.33 -0.54 -1.87
CA VAL A 120 3.47 -0.96 -0.47
C VAL A 120 4.70 -0.34 0.20
N VAL A 121 5.76 -0.02 -0.54
CA VAL A 121 6.93 0.66 0.03
C VAL A 121 6.84 2.19 -0.03
N THR A 122 5.74 2.76 -0.54
CA THR A 122 5.58 4.22 -0.69
C THR A 122 4.32 4.76 -0.01
N PHE A 123 3.13 4.31 -0.40
CA PHE A 123 1.87 4.84 0.14
C PHE A 123 1.70 4.69 1.64
N PRO A 124 2.19 3.61 2.31
CA PRO A 124 2.05 3.49 3.75
C PRO A 124 2.75 4.63 4.51
N PHE A 125 3.92 5.11 4.05
CA PHE A 125 4.57 6.27 4.66
C PHE A 125 3.75 7.55 4.48
N LEU A 126 3.20 7.76 3.27
CA LEU A 126 2.32 8.90 3.00
C LEU A 126 1.10 8.88 3.93
N VAL A 127 0.46 7.71 4.08
CA VAL A 127 -0.70 7.51 4.96
C VAL A 127 -0.32 7.80 6.41
N THR A 128 0.80 7.27 6.90
CA THR A 128 1.28 7.50 8.26
C THR A 128 1.53 8.99 8.50
N ILE A 129 2.26 9.66 7.61
CA ILE A 129 2.57 11.10 7.73
C ILE A 129 1.30 11.93 7.72
N VAL A 130 0.42 11.75 6.73
CA VAL A 130 -0.82 12.52 6.61
C VAL A 130 -1.72 12.30 7.82
N TYR A 131 -1.84 11.06 8.30
CA TYR A 131 -2.65 10.80 9.48
C TYR A 131 -2.10 11.53 10.71
N TRP A 132 -0.84 11.31 11.07
CA TRP A 132 -0.30 11.82 12.33
C TRP A 132 0.01 13.32 12.31
N ALA A 133 0.35 13.89 11.15
CA ALA A 133 0.68 15.31 11.03
C ALA A 133 -0.51 16.21 10.69
N ILE A 134 -1.57 15.66 10.06
CA ILE A 134 -2.69 16.48 9.53
C ILE A 134 -4.03 16.06 10.12
N LEU A 135 -4.33 14.77 10.18
CA LEU A 135 -5.68 14.29 10.53
C LEU A 135 -5.89 14.04 12.03
N TYR A 136 -4.86 13.55 12.72
CA TYR A 136 -4.94 13.26 14.14
C TYR A 136 -5.10 14.56 14.94
N SER A 137 -6.09 14.57 15.82
CA SER A 137 -6.30 15.67 16.76
C SER A 137 -6.83 15.11 18.08
N GLY A 138 -6.35 15.67 19.20
CA GLY A 138 -6.84 15.35 20.55
C GLY A 138 -5.88 14.56 21.44
N PRO A 139 -6.30 14.28 22.69
CA PRO A 139 -5.55 13.43 23.60
C PRO A 139 -5.55 11.97 23.10
N TRP A 140 -4.60 11.17 23.55
CA TRP A 140 -4.51 9.75 23.18
C TRP A 140 -5.85 9.03 23.38
N PHE A 141 -6.16 8.09 22.48
CA PHE A 141 -7.49 7.52 22.31
C PHE A 141 -8.11 6.99 23.61
N PRO A 142 -9.22 7.57 24.08
CA PRO A 142 -9.89 7.13 25.31
C PRO A 142 -10.68 5.83 25.13
N VAL A 143 -10.89 5.40 23.88
CA VAL A 143 -11.53 4.13 23.51
C VAL A 143 -10.47 3.20 22.96
N GLU A 144 -10.34 2.01 23.55
CA GLU A 144 -9.30 1.05 23.23
C GLU A 144 -9.38 0.59 21.77
N PHE A 145 -10.59 0.36 21.25
CA PHE A 145 -10.79 0.01 19.85
C PHE A 145 -10.27 1.09 18.91
N ASN A 146 -10.51 2.37 19.22
CA ASN A 146 -10.01 3.48 18.41
C ASN A 146 -8.48 3.57 18.49
N ALA A 147 -7.90 3.35 19.68
CA ALA A 147 -6.46 3.30 19.87
C ALA A 147 -5.81 2.23 18.98
N TRP A 148 -6.31 1.00 19.11
CA TRP A 148 -5.84 -0.15 18.36
C TRP A 148 -6.06 0.02 16.86
N SER A 149 -7.25 0.48 16.44
CA SER A 149 -7.59 0.71 15.04
C SER A 149 -6.62 1.69 14.39
N ASN A 150 -6.34 2.81 15.07
CA ASN A 150 -5.47 3.83 14.52
C ASN A 150 -4.00 3.42 14.50
N VAL A 151 -3.52 2.73 15.53
CA VAL A 151 -2.18 2.13 15.50
C VAL A 151 -2.08 1.13 14.34
N SER A 152 -3.05 0.23 14.20
CA SER A 152 -3.02 -0.82 13.18
C SER A 152 -3.05 -0.25 11.76
N ARG A 153 -3.99 0.66 11.46
CA ARG A 153 -4.22 1.20 10.12
C ARG A 153 -3.42 2.46 9.79
N HIS A 154 -2.77 3.12 10.75
CA HIS A 154 -1.98 4.34 10.47
C HIS A 154 -0.52 4.28 10.94
N ALA A 155 -0.18 3.57 12.02
CA ALA A 155 1.22 3.43 12.44
C ALA A 155 1.89 2.20 11.82
N LEU A 156 1.26 1.02 11.90
CA LEU A 156 1.85 -0.22 11.39
C LEU A 156 1.96 -0.25 9.86
N ASN A 157 1.26 0.63 9.15
CA ASN A 157 1.44 0.83 7.71
C ASN A 157 2.91 1.08 7.36
N ALA A 158 3.51 2.14 7.92
CA ALA A 158 4.92 2.45 7.71
C ALA A 158 5.85 1.36 8.24
N LEU A 159 5.50 0.67 9.34
CA LEU A 159 6.31 -0.45 9.83
C LEU A 159 6.35 -1.61 8.84
N PHE A 160 5.21 -2.00 8.26
CA PHE A 160 5.15 -3.08 7.28
C PHE A 160 5.89 -2.70 5.99
N ALA A 161 5.78 -1.45 5.55
CA ALA A 161 6.59 -0.93 4.45
C ALA A 161 8.09 -1.00 4.75
N LEU A 162 8.51 -0.58 5.95
CA LEU A 162 9.91 -0.63 6.37
C LEU A 162 10.45 -2.06 6.43
N ILE A 163 9.67 -3.00 6.96
CA ILE A 163 10.02 -4.42 6.96
C ILE A 163 10.27 -4.92 5.54
N GLU A 164 9.42 -4.53 4.59
CA GLU A 164 9.50 -4.93 3.19
C GLU A 164 10.61 -4.21 2.39
N ILE A 165 11.09 -3.06 2.88
CA ILE A 165 12.29 -2.39 2.35
C ILE A 165 13.57 -3.05 2.89
N VAL A 166 13.60 -3.38 4.18
CA VAL A 166 14.83 -3.76 4.88
C VAL A 166 15.15 -5.25 4.79
N LEU A 167 14.14 -6.11 4.91
CA LEU A 167 14.38 -7.56 4.99
C LEU A 167 14.61 -8.22 3.63
N PRO A 168 13.75 -8.04 2.61
CA PRO A 168 13.96 -8.63 1.29
C PRO A 168 15.15 -8.00 0.55
N ALA A 169 15.69 -8.72 -0.43
CA ALA A 169 16.72 -8.21 -1.32
C ALA A 169 16.15 -7.43 -2.53
N THR A 170 14.86 -7.10 -2.52
CA THR A 170 14.13 -6.46 -3.62
C THR A 170 14.83 -5.19 -4.09
N ASN A 171 15.01 -5.05 -5.41
CA ASN A 171 15.64 -3.86 -5.98
C ASN A 171 14.77 -2.61 -5.82
N THR A 172 15.41 -1.45 -5.89
CA THR A 172 14.73 -0.15 -5.89
C THR A 172 13.72 -0.06 -7.05
N PRO A 173 12.49 0.41 -6.80
CA PRO A 173 11.49 0.58 -7.85
C PRO A 173 11.98 1.43 -9.04
N PRO A 174 11.62 1.07 -10.29
CA PRO A 174 11.95 1.89 -11.46
C PRO A 174 11.16 3.22 -11.42
N PHE A 175 11.78 4.31 -11.90
CA PHE A 175 11.15 5.64 -11.94
C PHE A 175 9.79 5.69 -12.66
N LEU A 176 9.53 4.80 -13.62
CA LEU A 176 8.21 4.75 -14.27
C LEU A 176 7.08 4.41 -13.29
N HIS A 177 7.36 3.66 -12.22
CA HIS A 177 6.36 3.36 -11.20
C HIS A 177 5.87 4.63 -10.49
N LEU A 178 6.70 5.68 -10.39
CA LEU A 178 6.27 6.97 -9.84
C LEU A 178 5.09 7.56 -10.63
N VAL A 179 5.09 7.43 -11.96
CA VAL A 179 3.94 7.84 -12.80
C VAL A 179 2.69 7.06 -12.42
N GLY A 180 2.83 5.74 -12.19
CA GLY A 180 1.75 4.89 -11.70
C GLY A 180 1.23 5.31 -10.32
N LEU A 181 2.11 5.64 -9.38
CA LEU A 181 1.73 6.12 -8.05
C LEU A 181 0.92 7.42 -8.13
N VAL A 182 1.36 8.36 -8.97
CA VAL A 182 0.66 9.63 -9.20
C VAL A 182 -0.71 9.39 -9.84
N ILE A 183 -0.81 8.47 -10.81
CA ILE A 183 -2.10 8.09 -11.40
C ILE A 183 -3.05 7.53 -10.33
N ILE A 184 -2.57 6.65 -9.44
CA ILE A 184 -3.40 6.12 -8.34
C ILE A 184 -3.88 7.25 -7.41
N LEU A 185 -3.03 8.21 -7.07
CA LEU A 185 -3.41 9.35 -6.24
C LEU A 185 -4.46 10.25 -6.92
N LEU A 186 -4.36 10.46 -8.23
CA LEU A 186 -5.37 11.18 -9.01
C LEU A 186 -6.70 10.43 -9.09
N LEU A 187 -6.65 9.11 -9.29
CA LEU A 187 -7.83 8.25 -9.23
C LEU A 187 -8.47 8.28 -7.84
N TYR A 188 -7.65 8.28 -6.78
CA TYR A 188 -8.14 8.42 -5.42
C TYR A 188 -8.78 9.79 -5.18
N LEU A 189 -8.19 10.87 -5.68
CA LEU A 189 -8.79 12.20 -5.61
C LEU A 189 -10.17 12.22 -6.28
N ALA A 190 -10.28 11.64 -7.48
CA ALA A 190 -11.57 11.49 -8.15
C ALA A 190 -12.57 10.65 -7.33
N LEU A 191 -12.12 9.55 -6.71
CA LEU A 191 -12.92 8.75 -5.81
C LEU A 191 -13.41 9.55 -4.60
N ALA A 192 -12.56 10.39 -3.98
CA ALA A 192 -12.95 11.20 -2.84
C ALA A 192 -14.07 12.20 -3.18
N TYR A 193 -14.02 12.82 -4.36
CA TYR A 193 -15.11 13.69 -4.84
C TYR A 193 -16.36 12.88 -5.26
N LEU A 194 -16.18 11.66 -5.78
CA LEU A 194 -17.30 10.75 -6.04
C LEU A 194 -17.99 10.33 -4.75
N THR A 195 -17.24 10.06 -3.68
CA THR A 195 -17.80 9.80 -2.34
C THR A 195 -18.60 10.99 -1.85
N TYR A 196 -18.11 12.22 -2.01
CA TYR A 196 -18.90 13.40 -1.68
C TYR A 196 -20.20 13.47 -2.49
N ALA A 197 -20.13 13.29 -3.81
CA ALA A 197 -21.29 13.36 -4.69
C ALA A 197 -22.35 12.28 -4.40
N THR A 198 -21.94 11.10 -3.93
CA THR A 198 -22.83 9.95 -3.72
C THR A 198 -23.23 9.72 -2.26
N GLN A 199 -22.44 10.23 -1.30
CA GLN A 199 -22.61 9.94 0.13
C GLN A 199 -22.67 11.20 1.00
N GLY A 200 -22.46 12.39 0.42
CA GLY A 200 -22.67 13.68 1.07
C GLY A 200 -21.58 14.13 2.05
N PHE A 201 -20.38 13.52 2.02
CA PHE A 201 -19.28 13.94 2.88
C PHE A 201 -17.92 13.87 2.17
N TYR A 202 -17.01 14.76 2.56
CA TYR A 202 -15.60 14.68 2.17
C TYR A 202 -14.86 13.75 3.13
N VAL A 203 -14.17 12.76 2.58
CA VAL A 203 -13.37 11.78 3.35
C VAL A 203 -12.30 12.47 4.19
N TYR A 204 -11.75 13.57 3.67
CA TYR A 204 -10.80 14.44 4.37
C TYR A 204 -11.28 15.89 4.28
N SER A 205 -11.34 16.58 5.42
CA SER A 205 -11.80 17.97 5.49
C SER A 205 -10.98 18.92 4.62
N PHE A 206 -9.68 18.64 4.44
CA PHE A 206 -8.79 19.42 3.60
C PHE A 206 -9.08 19.33 2.09
N LEU A 207 -9.94 18.41 1.67
CA LEU A 207 -10.43 18.33 0.28
C LEU A 207 -11.71 19.13 0.05
N ASN A 208 -12.31 19.70 1.10
CA ASN A 208 -13.53 20.49 0.97
C ASN A 208 -13.23 21.89 0.38
N PRO A 209 -13.70 22.21 -0.84
CA PRO A 209 -13.47 23.51 -1.47
C PRO A 209 -14.08 24.69 -0.70
N ASP A 210 -15.12 24.45 0.09
CA ASP A 210 -15.78 25.49 0.91
C ASP A 210 -14.86 26.01 2.02
N THR A 211 -13.81 25.26 2.36
CA THR A 211 -12.77 25.69 3.31
C THR A 211 -11.68 26.55 2.66
N GLY A 212 -11.77 26.76 1.34
CA GLY A 212 -10.88 27.56 0.52
C GLY A 212 -10.22 26.75 -0.59
N THR A 213 -10.53 27.05 -1.86
CA THR A 213 -9.98 26.35 -3.05
C THR A 213 -8.45 26.34 -3.08
N GLY A 214 -7.81 27.46 -2.71
CA GLY A 214 -6.34 27.54 -2.61
C GLY A 214 -5.74 26.59 -1.56
N ARG A 215 -6.47 26.29 -0.47
CA ARG A 215 -6.03 25.30 0.53
C ARG A 215 -6.07 23.89 -0.04
N VAL A 216 -7.17 23.53 -0.72
CA VAL A 216 -7.30 22.22 -1.40
C VAL A 216 -6.15 22.03 -2.38
N THR A 217 -5.89 23.03 -3.23
CA THR A 217 -4.75 23.00 -4.16
C THR A 217 -3.43 22.82 -3.44
N GLY A 218 -3.21 23.54 -2.34
CA GLY A 218 -2.02 23.40 -1.50
C GLY A 218 -1.82 21.97 -0.97
N TYR A 219 -2.88 21.33 -0.47
CA TYR A 219 -2.81 19.93 -0.01
C TYR A 219 -2.55 18.95 -1.16
N CYS A 220 -3.17 19.13 -2.32
CA CYS A 220 -2.91 18.28 -3.49
C CYS A 220 -1.44 18.33 -3.92
N PHE A 221 -0.85 19.53 -4.03
CA PHE A 221 0.57 19.67 -4.37
C PHE A 221 1.50 19.25 -3.23
N GLY A 222 1.10 19.44 -1.97
CA GLY A 222 1.85 18.94 -0.81
C GLY A 222 1.92 17.41 -0.78
N ILE A 223 0.80 16.72 -1.03
CA ILE A 223 0.75 15.26 -1.15
C ILE A 223 1.57 14.78 -2.35
N PHE A 224 1.50 15.49 -3.48
CA PHE A 224 2.33 15.20 -4.65
C PHE A 224 3.83 15.32 -4.32
N ALA A 225 4.25 16.42 -3.68
CA ALA A 225 5.64 16.59 -3.26
C ALA A 225 6.07 15.50 -2.25
N ALA A 226 5.19 15.14 -1.30
CA ALA A 226 5.48 14.10 -0.32
C ALA A 226 5.71 12.74 -0.98
N ILE A 227 4.89 12.32 -1.95
CA ILE A 227 5.09 11.03 -2.63
C ILE A 227 6.38 11.02 -3.48
N LEU A 228 6.79 12.17 -4.05
CA LEU A 228 8.08 12.29 -4.74
C LEU A 228 9.24 12.04 -3.77
N VAL A 229 9.23 12.69 -2.61
CA VAL A 229 10.27 12.54 -1.60
C VAL A 229 10.31 11.11 -1.08
N ILE A 230 9.15 10.54 -0.72
CA ILE A 230 9.06 9.16 -0.22
C ILE A 230 9.57 8.14 -1.25
N PHE A 231 9.32 8.36 -2.55
CA PHE A 231 9.79 7.45 -3.59
C PHE A 231 11.32 7.50 -3.78
N LEU A 232 11.94 8.66 -3.51
CA LEU A 232 13.37 8.89 -3.76
C LEU A 232 14.29 8.50 -2.59
N VAL A 233 13.74 8.43 -1.37
CA VAL A 233 14.47 8.14 -0.11
C VAL A 233 14.31 6.68 0.26
#